data_AF-A0AB74HPY8-F1
#
_entry.id   AF-A0AB74HPY8-F1
#
_cell.length_a   1.000
_cell.length_b   1.000
_cell.length_c   1.000
_cell.angle_alpha   90.00
_cell.angle_beta   90.00
_cell.angle_gamma   90.00
#
_symmetry.space_group_name_H-M   'P 1'
#
loop_
_entity.id
_entity.type
_entity.pdbx_description
1 polymer ?
#
loop_
_entity_poly.entity_id
_entity_poly.type
_entity_poly.pdbx_seq_one_letter_code
_entity_poly.pdbx_strand_id
1 'polypeptide(L)' 'MKRLVGLLIITQTILFGMLIFQLNELADSVLQAASYVATQEGSLAWGGNISPWFLFLLLGLTLLGAYLTFSKE' A
#
# COMPACT_ATOMS: atom_id res chain seq x y z
N MET A 1 4.10 -19.89 19.13
CA MET A 1 4.53 -19.56 17.75
C MET A 1 3.49 -18.75 16.97
N LYS A 2 2.21 -19.16 16.92
CA LYS A 2 1.13 -18.44 16.19
C LYS A 2 1.06 -16.93 16.48
N ARG A 3 1.20 -16.55 17.76
CA ARG A 3 1.25 -15.14 18.20
C ARG A 3 2.37 -14.32 17.57
N LEU A 4 3.59 -14.83 17.56
CA LEU A 4 4.74 -14.15 16.96
C LEU A 4 4.57 -14.04 15.44
N VAL A 5 4.04 -15.09 14.80
CA VAL A 5 3.72 -15.09 13.37
C VAL A 5 2.64 -14.05 13.04
N GLY A 6 1.58 -13.96 13.84
CA GLY A 6 0.52 -12.96 13.66
C GLY A 6 1.04 -11.53 13.80
N LEU A 7 1.90 -11.28 14.79
CA LEU A 7 2.54 -9.97 14.98
C LEU A 7 3.44 -9.61 13.79
N LEU A 8 4.21 -10.58 13.29
CA LEU A 8 5.05 -10.43 12.09
C LEU A 8 4.19 -10.09 10.86
N ILE A 9 3.07 -10.78 10.65
CA ILE A 9 2.14 -10.52 9.53
C ILE A 9 1.58 -9.10 9.61
N ILE A 10 1.14 -8.64 10.78
CA ILE A 10 0.63 -7.27 10.96
C ILE A 10 1.72 -6.25 10.61
N THR A 11 2.92 -6.41 11.16
CA THR A 11 4.04 -5.50 10.89
C THR A 11 4.39 -5.46 9.41
N GLN A 12 4.49 -6.61 8.74
CA GLN A 12 4.76 -6.65 7.29
C GLN A 12 3.64 -6.03 6.48
N THR A 13 2.38 -6.21 6.87
CA THR A 13 1.23 -5.61 6.18
C THR A 13 1.29 -4.08 6.23
N ILE A 14 1.67 -3.51 7.38
CA ILE A 14 1.85 -2.06 7.53
C ILE A 14 3.01 -1.56 6.66
N LEU A 15 4.18 -2.19 6.75
CA LEU A 15 5.37 -1.81 5.96
C LEU A 15 5.10 -1.91 4.45
N PHE A 16 4.40 -2.96 4.03
CA PHE A 16 4.04 -3.16 2.63
C PHE A 16 3.03 -2.12 2.14
N GLY A 17 2.05 -1.75 2.98
CA GLY A 17 1.13 -0.66 2.68
C GLY A 17 1.86 0.68 2.49
N MET A 18 2.84 0.98 3.35
CA MET A 18 3.69 2.17 3.21
C MET A 18 4.52 2.15 1.91
N LEU A 19 5.10 1.00 1.56
CA LEU A 19 5.87 0.85 0.32
C LEU A 19 5.01 1.13 -0.92
N ILE A 20 3.79 0.59 -0.96
CA ILE A 20 2.92 0.79 -2.12
C ILE A 20 2.42 2.22 -2.23
N PHE A 21 2.16 2.89 -1.11
CA PHE A 21 1.88 4.31 -1.12
C PHE A 21 3.04 5.12 -1.74
N GLN A 22 4.27 4.86 -1.29
CA GLN A 22 5.45 5.55 -1.83
C GLN A 22 5.70 5.24 -3.31
N LEU A 23 5.50 3.99 -3.73
CA LEU A 23 5.63 3.60 -5.14
C LEU A 23 4.60 4.32 -6.02
N ASN A 24 3.38 4.51 -5.51
CA ASN A 24 2.34 5.23 -6.23
C ASN A 24 2.67 6.72 -6.36
N GLU A 25 3.11 7.38 -5.28
CA GLU A 25 3.56 8.78 -5.36
C GLU A 25 4.76 8.96 -6.30
N LEU A 26 5.67 7.99 -6.32
CA LEU A 26 6.81 8.01 -7.23
C LEU A 26 6.35 7.83 -8.68
N ALA A 27 5.40 6.94 -8.96
CA ALA A 27 4.82 6.76 -10.28
C ALA A 27 4.10 8.03 -10.77
N ASP A 28 3.31 8.68 -9.89
CA ASP A 28 2.65 9.95 -10.19
C ASP A 28 3.67 11.05 -10.49
N SER A 29 4.74 11.14 -9.70
CA SER A 29 5.83 12.10 -9.90
C SER A 29 6.53 11.90 -11.26
N VAL A 30 6.78 10.65 -11.65
CA VAL A 30 7.38 10.31 -12.95
C VAL A 30 6.45 10.65 -14.10
N LEU A 31 5.16 10.33 -13.99
CA LEU A 31 4.15 10.68 -14.99
C LEU A 31 4.02 12.20 -15.17
N GLN A 32 4.04 12.95 -14.07
CA GLN A 32 4.00 14.41 -14.12
C GLN A 32 5.25 15.00 -14.77
N ALA A 33 6.43 14.49 -14.44
CA ALA A 33 7.67 14.92 -15.08
C ALA A 33 7.65 14.62 -16.59
N ALA A 34 7.15 13.44 -16.99
CA ALA A 34 7.00 13.05 -18.39
C ALA A 34 5.97 13.91 -19.13
N SER A 35 4.83 14.23 -18.51
CA SER A 35 3.81 15.08 -19.12
C SER A 35 4.31 16.52 -19.28
N TYR A 36 5.01 17.05 -18.28
CA TYR A 36 5.60 18.40 -18.37
C TYR A 36 6.57 18.52 -19.56
N VAL A 37 7.37 17.47 -19.81
CA VAL A 37 8.25 17.40 -20.98
C VAL A 37 7.46 17.28 -22.29
N ALA A 38 6.36 16.52 -22.30
CA ALA A 38 5.60 16.22 -23.51
C ALA A 38 4.64 17.33 -23.94
N THR A 39 3.94 18.00 -23.02
CA THR A 39 2.83 18.90 -23.32
C THR A 39 3.04 20.34 -22.88
N GLN A 40 4.09 20.67 -22.10
CA GLN A 40 4.32 21.98 -21.44
C GLN A 40 3.18 22.49 -20.54
N GLU A 41 2.03 21.84 -20.53
CA GLU A 41 0.90 22.10 -19.64
C GLU A 41 1.00 21.15 -18.44
N GLY A 42 1.63 21.65 -17.38
CA GLY A 42 1.82 20.94 -16.12
C GLY A 42 0.54 20.91 -15.29
N SER A 43 -0.43 20.06 -15.63
CA SER A 43 -1.50 19.71 -14.70
C SER A 43 -2.05 18.31 -14.98
N LEU A 44 -1.48 17.33 -14.30
CA LEU A 44 -2.12 16.03 -14.10
C LEU A 44 -2.43 15.90 -12.60
N ALA A 45 -3.66 15.50 -12.31
CA ALA A 45 -4.17 15.36 -10.96
C ALA A 45 -3.37 14.30 -10.20
N TRP A 46 -2.76 14.71 -9.09
CA TRP A 46 -2.11 13.85 -8.09
C TRP A 46 -3.18 13.03 -7.38
N GLY A 47 -3.53 11.91 -7.99
CA GLY A 47 -4.60 11.03 -7.56
C GLY A 47 -4.28 9.62 -7.98
N GLY A 48 -3.08 9.16 -7.62
CA GLY A 48 -2.59 7.84 -7.97
C GLY A 48 -3.66 6.79 -7.69
N ASN A 49 -3.98 6.03 -8.73
CA ASN A 49 -5.09 5.08 -8.74
C ASN A 49 -4.71 3.81 -7.98
N ILE A 50 -4.59 3.90 -6.65
CA ILE A 50 -4.49 2.70 -5.81
C ILE A 50 -5.81 1.97 -5.97
N SER A 51 -5.75 0.82 -6.65
CA SER A 51 -6.92 -0.03 -6.82
C SER A 51 -7.54 -0.32 -5.44
N PRO A 52 -8.86 -0.12 -5.26
CA PRO A 52 -9.54 -0.43 -4.01
C PRO A 52 -9.33 -1.88 -3.56
N TRP A 53 -9.06 -2.78 -4.52
CA TRP A 53 -8.69 -4.17 -4.25
C TRP A 53 -7.50 -4.31 -3.32
N PHE A 54 -6.52 -3.41 -3.44
CA PHE A 54 -5.34 -3.40 -2.60
C PHE A 54 -5.66 -3.12 -1.14
N LEU A 55 -6.60 -2.20 -0.87
CA LEU A 55 -7.08 -1.90 0.47
C LEU A 55 -7.79 -3.10 1.09
N PHE A 56 -8.58 -3.84 0.31
CA PHE A 56 -9.23 -5.07 0.77
C PHE A 56 -8.21 -6.16 1.12
N LEU A 57 -7.14 -6.30 0.33
CA LEU A 57 -6.05 -7.24 0.61
C LEU A 57 -5.28 -6.88 1.90
N LEU A 58 -4.92 -5.61 2.08
CA LEU A 58 -4.29 -5.14 3.31
C LEU A 58 -5.17 -5.37 4.53
N LEU A 59 -6.47 -5.09 4.41
CA LEU A 59 -7.43 -5.30 5.49
C LEU A 59 -7.58 -6.79 5.82
N GLY A 60 -7.65 -7.65 4.81
CA GLY A 60 -7.69 -9.11 4.98
C GLY A 60 -6.44 -9.66 5.67
N LEU A 61 -5.25 -9.23 5.26
CA LEU A 61 -3.98 -9.64 5.89
C LEU A 61 -3.85 -9.13 7.34
N THR A 62 -4.31 -7.90 7.60
CA THR A 62 -4.34 -7.34 8.95
C THR A 62 -5.28 -8.15 9.85
N LEU A 63 -6.47 -8.51 9.36
CA LEU A 63 -7.41 -9.37 10.09
C LEU A 63 -6.86 -10.78 10.32
N LEU A 64 -6.19 -11.37 9.33
CA LEU A 64 -5.52 -12.67 9.46
C LEU A 64 -4.43 -12.63 10.53
N GLY A 65 -3.60 -11.58 10.51
CA GLY A 65 -2.56 -11.36 11.52
C GLY A 65 -3.14 -11.16 12.91
N ALA A 66 -4.22 -10.38 13.03
CA ALA A 66 -4.94 -10.17 14.29
C ALA A 66 -5.55 -11.48 14.81
N TYR A 67 -6.20 -12.26 13.94
CA TYR A 67 -6.72 -13.58 14.26
C TYR A 67 -5.61 -14.49 14.79
N LEU A 68 -4.48 -14.62 14.10
CA LEU A 68 -3.36 -15.46 14.55
C LEU A 68 -2.72 -14.98 15.86
N THR A 69 -2.81 -13.68 16.15
CA THR A 69 -2.28 -13.07 17.39
C THR A 69 -3.21 -13.29 18.58
N PHE A 70 -4.52 -13.14 18.39
CA PHE A 70 -5.51 -13.22 19.46
C PHE A 70 -6.22 -14.57 19.56
N SER A 71 -6.09 -15.43 18.54
CA SER A 71 -6.58 -16.82 18.58
C SER A 71 -5.87 -17.54 19.71
N LYS A 72 -6.66 -17.84 20.75
CA LYS A 72 -6.23 -18.58 21.92
C LYS A 72 -6.39 -20.06 21.58
N GLU A 73 -5.27 -20.63 21.14
CA GLU A 73 -5.10 -22.02 20.67
C GLU A 73 -5.89 -22.41 19.42
#